data_AF-A0AAD5DB65-F1
#
_entry.id   AF-A0AAD5DB65-F1
#
_cell.length_a   1.000
_cell.length_b   1.000
_cell.length_c   1.000
_cell.angle_alpha   90.00
_cell.angle_beta   90.00
_cell.angle_gamma   90.00
#
_symmetry.space_group_name_H-M   'P 1'
#
loop_
_entity.id
_entity.type
_entity.pdbx_description
1 polymer ?
#
loop_
_entity_poly.entity_id
_entity_poly.type
_entity_poly.pdbx_seq_one_letter_code
_entity_poly.pdbx_strand_id
1 'polypeptide(L)'
;MSGQSDPRGSTFSAAEGDFGPFQPQIPTQVPIWLAVALKKRGKCTIRPPDWMSVEKLTQVLEAERDSASSFEALPFHYVEISRLLFDHARDDIPEVYMVRSLIEDIKDVRFHKISTGLEKLSSRTYAMKLNLSAMEVNVIRPFVTGSLETFYELSAPGIIQESQREEYRRPQTADRGPRRELRR
;
A
#
# COMPACT_ATOMS: atom_id res chain seq x y z
N MET A 1 7.18 18.66 -51.56
CA MET A 1 6.15 17.76 -50.97
C MET A 1 6.05 18.12 -49.51
N SER A 2 5.16 19.07 -49.20
CA SER A 2 5.04 19.66 -47.88
C SER A 2 4.28 18.67 -46.99
N GLY A 3 4.98 18.07 -46.03
CA GLY A 3 4.36 17.23 -45.00
C GLY A 3 3.47 18.11 -44.14
N GLN A 4 2.17 18.06 -44.39
CA GLN A 4 1.18 18.75 -43.58
C GLN A 4 1.13 18.05 -42.23
N SER A 5 1.85 18.60 -41.25
CA SER A 5 1.77 18.17 -39.86
C SER A 5 0.34 18.39 -39.37
N ASP A 6 -0.33 17.31 -38.97
CA ASP A 6 -1.67 17.32 -38.42
C ASP A 6 -1.73 18.32 -37.23
N PRO A 7 -2.57 19.38 -37.27
CA PRO A 7 -2.59 20.41 -36.23
C PRO A 7 -3.12 19.90 -34.87
N ARG A 8 -3.65 18.68 -34.84
CA ARG A 8 -4.04 17.97 -33.63
C ARG A 8 -2.95 16.93 -33.38
N GLY A 9 -2.09 17.17 -32.39
CA GLY A 9 -1.03 16.22 -32.02
C GLY A 9 -1.61 14.81 -31.83
N SER A 10 -0.82 13.78 -32.14
CA SER A 10 -1.30 12.39 -32.14
C SER A 10 -1.91 12.03 -30.79
N THR A 11 -3.08 11.38 -30.78
CA THR A 11 -3.73 10.87 -29.56
C THR A 11 -3.63 9.34 -29.53
N PHE A 12 -3.62 8.76 -28.33
CA PHE A 12 -3.71 7.33 -28.12
C PHE A 12 -5.02 7.02 -27.40
N SER A 13 -5.91 6.27 -28.06
CA SER A 13 -7.19 5.86 -27.49
C SER A 13 -7.09 4.46 -26.87
N ALA A 14 -7.50 4.33 -25.61
CA ALA A 14 -7.61 3.08 -24.87
C ALA A 14 -9.04 2.89 -24.34
N ALA A 15 -9.38 1.69 -23.88
CA ALA A 15 -10.67 1.43 -23.22
C ALA A 15 -10.89 2.30 -21.97
N GLU A 16 -9.80 2.76 -21.33
CA GLU A 16 -9.81 3.64 -20.15
C GLU A 16 -9.93 5.13 -20.50
N GLY A 17 -9.74 5.51 -21.77
CA GLY A 17 -9.82 6.90 -22.23
C GLY A 17 -8.79 7.26 -23.31
N ASP A 18 -8.84 8.51 -23.75
CA ASP A 18 -7.90 9.08 -24.71
C ASP A 18 -6.73 9.78 -24.01
N PHE A 19 -5.51 9.53 -24.46
CA PHE A 19 -4.28 10.14 -23.96
C PHE A 19 -3.64 11.01 -25.03
N GLY A 20 -3.24 12.22 -24.67
CA GLY A 20 -2.69 13.21 -25.60
C GLY A 20 -3.41 14.55 -25.51
N PRO A 21 -3.16 15.48 -26.44
CA PRO A 21 -2.35 15.31 -27.66
C PRO A 21 -0.84 15.24 -27.40
N PHE A 22 -0.14 14.33 -28.08
CA PHE A 22 1.32 14.26 -28.02
C PHE A 22 1.94 15.31 -28.93
N GLN A 23 2.60 16.30 -28.33
CA GLN A 23 3.32 17.35 -29.04
C GLN A 23 4.81 17.29 -28.65
N PRO A 24 5.74 17.38 -29.62
CA PRO A 24 7.17 17.41 -29.31
C PRO A 24 7.51 18.50 -28.28
N GLN A 25 8.38 18.16 -27.33
CA GLN A 25 8.84 19.06 -26.26
C GLN A 25 7.75 19.54 -25.27
N ILE A 26 6.51 19.06 -25.38
CA ILE A 26 5.43 19.38 -24.44
C ILE A 26 5.15 18.16 -23.56
N PRO A 27 5.36 18.25 -22.23
CA PRO A 27 5.10 17.13 -21.34
C PRO A 27 3.61 16.82 -21.30
N THR A 28 3.26 15.54 -21.38
CA THR A 28 1.88 15.05 -21.35
C THR A 28 1.75 13.99 -20.27
N GLN A 29 0.71 14.08 -19.45
CA GLN A 29 0.42 13.08 -18.42
C GLN A 29 -0.20 11.84 -19.06
N VAL A 30 0.39 10.69 -18.79
CA VAL A 30 -0.06 9.39 -19.28
C VAL A 30 0.12 8.33 -18.21
N PRO A 31 -0.64 7.22 -18.26
CA PRO A 31 -0.39 6.07 -17.41
C PRO A 31 1.02 5.52 -17.62
N ILE A 32 1.61 4.99 -16.54
CA ILE A 32 3.00 4.53 -16.55
C ILE A 32 3.25 3.42 -17.57
N TRP A 33 2.26 2.53 -17.81
CA TRP A 33 2.37 1.48 -18.80
C TRP A 33 2.53 2.03 -20.22
N LEU A 34 1.86 3.14 -20.53
CA LEU A 34 1.95 3.81 -21.83
C LEU A 34 3.29 4.54 -21.96
N ALA A 35 3.71 5.26 -20.91
CA ALA A 35 5.01 5.92 -20.86
C ALA A 35 6.15 4.93 -21.14
N VAL A 36 6.14 3.78 -20.46
CA VAL A 36 7.14 2.72 -20.63
C VAL A 36 7.09 2.10 -22.02
N ALA A 37 5.90 1.86 -22.56
CA ALA A 37 5.74 1.33 -23.92
C ALA A 37 6.32 2.29 -24.98
N LEU A 38 6.14 3.60 -24.80
CA LEU A 38 6.70 4.63 -25.68
C LEU A 38 8.23 4.76 -25.51
N LYS A 39 8.73 4.71 -24.27
CA LYS A 39 10.17 4.76 -23.97
C LYS A 39 10.92 3.57 -24.57
N LYS A 40 10.37 2.35 -24.46
CA LYS A 40 10.92 1.14 -25.11
C LYS A 40 11.03 1.24 -26.64
N ARG A 41 10.21 2.10 -27.26
CA ARG A 41 10.23 2.38 -28.71
C ARG A 41 11.09 3.61 -29.07
N GLY A 42 11.76 4.23 -28.10
CA GLY A 42 12.58 5.43 -28.30
C GLY A 42 11.76 6.68 -28.66
N LYS A 43 10.47 6.74 -28.30
CA LYS A 43 9.55 7.80 -28.72
C LYS A 43 9.30 8.90 -27.68
N CYS A 44 9.80 8.73 -26.46
CA CYS A 44 9.66 9.72 -25.40
C CYS A 44 10.81 9.65 -24.39
N THR A 45 10.95 10.69 -23.60
CA THR A 45 11.72 10.74 -22.36
C THR A 45 10.74 10.81 -21.19
N ILE A 46 10.96 10.05 -20.13
CA ILE A 46 10.09 10.02 -18.96
C ILE A 46 10.65 10.97 -17.90
N ARG A 47 9.87 11.95 -17.46
CA ARG A 47 10.27 12.76 -16.30
C ARG A 47 10.08 11.93 -15.02
N PRO A 48 11.11 11.79 -14.15
CA PRO A 48 10.94 11.07 -12.90
C PRO A 48 9.91 11.77 -12.01
N PRO A 49 9.15 11.03 -11.18
CA PRO A 49 8.22 11.62 -10.23
C PRO A 49 8.94 12.55 -9.25
N ASP A 50 8.23 13.58 -8.79
CA ASP A 50 8.81 14.63 -7.93
C ASP A 50 9.43 14.10 -6.63
N TRP A 51 8.92 12.99 -6.08
CA TRP A 51 9.47 12.36 -4.85
C TRP A 51 10.77 11.59 -5.11
N MET A 52 11.08 11.25 -6.36
CA MET A 52 12.22 10.43 -6.76
C MET A 52 13.46 11.30 -7.04
N SER A 53 13.82 12.15 -6.08
CA SER A 53 15.05 12.94 -6.10
C SER A 53 15.93 12.60 -4.91
N VAL A 54 17.25 12.78 -5.05
CA VAL A 54 18.21 12.51 -3.96
C VAL A 54 17.84 13.29 -2.70
N GLU A 55 17.53 14.58 -2.84
CA GLU A 55 17.14 15.47 -1.75
C GLU A 55 15.93 14.95 -0.95
N LYS A 56 14.84 14.62 -1.64
CA LYS A 56 13.59 14.19 -0.99
C LYS A 56 13.71 12.79 -0.42
N LEU A 57 14.35 11.86 -1.13
CA LEU A 57 14.57 10.51 -0.62
C LEU A 57 15.49 10.51 0.61
N THR A 58 16.47 11.41 0.65
CA THR A 58 17.31 11.59 1.85
C THR A 58 16.47 12.10 3.03
N GLN A 59 15.63 13.11 2.82
CA GLN A 59 14.71 13.61 3.86
C GLN A 59 13.76 12.51 4.36
N VAL A 60 13.20 11.71 3.45
CA VAL A 60 12.33 10.59 3.81
C VAL A 60 13.09 9.54 4.61
N LEU A 61 14.31 9.17 4.21
CA LEU A 61 15.13 8.19 4.92
C LEU A 61 15.45 8.63 6.34
N GLU A 62 15.86 9.88 6.52
CA GLU A 62 16.16 10.43 7.85
C GLU A 62 14.90 10.50 8.72
N ALA A 63 13.78 10.99 8.19
CA ALA A 63 12.51 11.02 8.91
C ALA A 63 12.01 9.61 9.30
N GLU A 64 12.22 8.62 8.43
CA GLU A 64 11.87 7.22 8.70
C GLU A 64 12.72 6.61 9.82
N ARG A 65 14.00 6.99 9.90
CA ARG A 65 14.92 6.58 10.98
C ARG A 65 14.59 7.23 12.32
N ASP A 66 14.24 8.51 12.30
CA ASP A 66 13.89 9.27 13.52
C ASP A 66 12.55 8.82 14.12
N SER A 67 11.62 8.40 13.26
CA SER A 67 10.29 7.99 13.68
C SER A 67 10.26 6.52 14.09
N ALA A 68 10.21 6.21 15.38
CA ALA A 68 10.15 4.81 15.84
C ALA A 68 8.79 4.12 15.57
N SER A 69 7.68 4.86 15.52
CA SER A 69 6.32 4.31 15.52
C SER A 69 5.48 4.63 14.29
N SER A 70 5.89 5.57 13.44
CA SER A 70 5.14 6.02 12.25
C SER A 70 5.99 5.93 11.00
N PHE A 71 5.40 5.46 9.90
CA PHE A 71 6.05 5.40 8.60
C PHE A 71 5.91 6.73 7.87
N GLU A 72 7.02 7.22 7.31
CA GLU A 72 7.02 8.42 6.49
C GLU A 72 6.23 8.19 5.20
N ALA A 73 5.60 9.24 4.69
CA ALA A 73 4.68 9.11 3.56
C ALA A 73 5.43 8.97 2.23
N LEU A 74 5.19 7.83 1.58
CA LEU A 74 5.58 7.60 0.19
C LEU A 74 4.36 7.12 -0.60
N PRO A 75 4.35 7.32 -1.93
CA PRO A 75 3.31 6.75 -2.76
C PRO A 75 3.19 5.23 -2.56
N PHE A 76 1.96 4.73 -2.56
CA PHE A 76 1.67 3.32 -2.26
C PHE A 76 2.42 2.31 -3.14
N HIS A 77 2.81 2.71 -4.36
CA HIS A 77 3.55 1.89 -5.31
C HIS A 77 4.97 2.40 -5.60
N TYR A 78 5.60 3.12 -4.65
CA TYR A 78 6.91 3.73 -4.90
C TYR A 78 7.96 2.69 -5.31
N VAL A 79 7.92 1.46 -4.77
CA VAL A 79 8.87 0.39 -5.09
C VAL A 79 8.71 -0.08 -6.53
N GLU A 80 7.47 -0.36 -6.94
CA GLU A 80 7.17 -0.84 -8.29
C GLU A 80 7.46 0.23 -9.34
N ILE A 81 7.07 1.48 -9.07
CA ILE A 81 7.36 2.62 -9.95
C ILE A 81 8.87 2.80 -10.10
N SER A 82 9.61 2.81 -8.98
CA SER A 82 11.07 2.95 -9.00
C SER A 82 11.73 1.87 -9.83
N ARG A 83 11.36 0.60 -9.61
CA ARG A 83 11.90 -0.54 -10.34
C ARG A 83 11.64 -0.43 -11.84
N LEU A 84 10.41 -0.09 -12.23
CA LEU A 84 10.03 0.04 -13.63
C LEU A 84 10.81 1.16 -14.35
N LEU A 85 11.00 2.30 -13.68
CA LEU A 85 11.77 3.41 -14.22
C LEU A 85 13.27 3.10 -14.30
N PHE A 86 13.81 2.40 -13.30
CA PHE A 86 15.19 1.94 -13.33
C PHE A 86 15.50 0.95 -14.47
N ASP A 87 14.53 0.11 -14.83
CA ASP A 87 14.71 -0.91 -15.87
C ASP A 87 14.54 -0.33 -17.29
N HIS A 88 13.79 0.77 -17.45
CA HIS A 88 13.37 1.26 -18.77
C HIS A 88 13.69 2.73 -19.07
N ALA A 89 13.92 3.56 -18.05
CA ALA A 89 14.12 5.00 -18.18
C ALA A 89 15.29 5.50 -17.32
N ARG A 90 16.30 4.64 -17.16
CA ARG A 90 17.49 4.93 -16.34
C ARG A 90 18.21 6.21 -16.76
N ASP A 91 18.26 6.46 -18.05
CA ASP A 91 18.88 7.62 -18.69
C ASP A 91 18.12 8.93 -18.42
N ASP A 92 16.84 8.84 -18.06
CA ASP A 92 16.02 10.02 -17.75
C ASP A 92 16.08 10.42 -16.26
N ILE A 93 16.76 9.63 -15.41
CA ILE A 93 16.84 9.85 -13.96
C ILE A 93 18.18 10.49 -13.58
N PRO A 94 18.18 11.73 -13.04
CA PRO A 94 19.39 12.33 -12.47
C PRO A 94 19.92 11.48 -11.30
N GLU A 95 21.24 11.31 -11.22
CA GLU A 95 21.90 10.62 -10.09
C GLU A 95 21.32 9.23 -9.78
N VAL A 96 20.98 8.48 -10.83
CA VAL A 96 20.23 7.21 -10.74
C VAL A 96 20.81 6.19 -9.76
N TYR A 97 22.13 6.16 -9.58
CA TYR A 97 22.78 5.27 -8.63
C TYR A 97 22.48 5.65 -7.17
N MET A 98 22.52 6.94 -6.86
CA MET A 98 22.20 7.45 -5.52
C MET A 98 20.73 7.28 -5.21
N VAL A 99 19.86 7.62 -6.16
CA VAL A 99 18.41 7.42 -6.05
C VAL A 99 18.08 5.95 -5.79
N ARG A 100 18.72 5.02 -6.52
CA ARG A 100 18.56 3.58 -6.29
C ARG A 100 19.02 3.16 -4.89
N SER A 101 20.19 3.63 -4.45
CA SER A 101 20.71 3.32 -3.11
C SER A 101 19.74 3.77 -2.03
N LEU A 102 19.27 5.01 -2.09
CA LEU A 102 18.34 5.58 -1.10
C LEU A 102 17.01 4.81 -1.05
N ILE A 103 16.47 4.38 -2.19
CA ILE A 103 15.25 3.57 -2.22
C ILE A 103 15.46 2.21 -1.55
N GLU A 104 16.61 1.56 -1.77
CA GLU A 104 16.95 0.31 -1.09
C GLU A 104 17.13 0.53 0.43
N ASP A 105 17.85 1.58 0.83
CA ASP A 105 18.02 1.92 2.25
C ASP A 105 16.68 2.19 2.95
N ILE A 106 15.75 2.90 2.30
CA ILE A 106 14.40 3.14 2.82
C ILE A 106 13.65 1.82 2.98
N LYS A 107 13.71 0.92 1.98
CA LYS A 107 13.06 -0.39 2.06
C LYS A 107 13.60 -1.22 3.21
N ASP A 108 14.92 -1.21 3.43
CA ASP A 108 15.56 -1.97 4.50
C ASP A 108 15.16 -1.45 5.88
N VAL A 109 15.16 -0.13 6.07
CA VAL A 109 14.71 0.51 7.32
C VAL A 109 13.24 0.18 7.59
N ARG A 110 12.37 0.31 6.58
CA ARG A 110 10.94 0.02 6.74
C ARG A 110 10.68 -1.46 7.00
N PHE A 111 11.38 -2.36 6.31
CA PHE A 111 11.26 -3.79 6.55
C PHE A 111 11.67 -4.19 7.97
N HIS A 112 12.77 -3.63 8.47
CA HIS A 112 13.20 -3.84 9.84
C HIS A 112 12.14 -3.35 10.84
N LYS A 113 11.61 -2.15 10.64
CA LYS A 113 10.57 -1.55 11.47
C LYS A 113 9.26 -2.35 11.46
N ILE A 114 8.86 -2.86 10.29
CA ILE A 114 7.71 -3.77 10.16
C ILE A 114 7.96 -5.03 10.98
N SER A 115 9.13 -5.65 10.86
CA SER A 115 9.48 -6.87 11.58
C SER A 115 9.43 -6.68 13.10
N THR A 116 10.07 -5.62 13.61
CA THR A 116 9.99 -5.25 15.04
C THR A 116 8.57 -4.87 15.48
N GLY A 117 7.78 -4.27 14.59
CA GLY A 117 6.36 -3.98 14.84
C GLY A 117 5.52 -5.24 14.99
N LEU A 118 5.78 -6.26 14.16
CA LEU A 118 5.10 -7.56 14.21
C LEU A 118 5.47 -8.36 15.47
N GLU A 119 6.72 -8.30 15.94
CA GLU A 119 7.12 -8.95 17.20
C GLU A 119 6.33 -8.43 18.42
N LYS A 120 5.95 -7.15 18.39
CA LYS A 120 5.18 -6.51 19.47
C LYS A 120 3.67 -6.78 19.38
N LEU A 121 3.20 -7.42 18.30
CA LEU A 121 1.79 -7.68 18.07
C LEU A 121 1.29 -8.82 18.98
N SER A 122 1.00 -8.51 20.24
CA SER A 122 0.39 -9.45 21.19
C SER A 122 -1.15 -9.32 21.17
N SER A 123 -1.81 -10.40 20.70
CA SER A 123 -3.20 -10.86 20.92
C SER A 123 -4.40 -9.91 20.80
N ARG A 124 -4.22 -8.60 20.69
CA ARG A 124 -5.31 -7.64 20.47
C ARG A 124 -5.18 -7.01 19.10
N THR A 125 -6.31 -6.84 18.42
CA THR A 125 -6.43 -6.24 17.10
C THR A 125 -5.89 -4.81 17.14
N TYR A 126 -4.59 -4.64 16.92
CA TYR A 126 -3.99 -3.33 16.71
C TYR A 126 -4.26 -2.94 15.26
N ALA A 127 -5.29 -2.10 15.05
CA ALA A 127 -5.45 -1.38 13.80
C ALA A 127 -4.33 -0.34 13.70
N MET A 128 -3.15 -0.77 13.27
CA MET A 128 -2.04 0.12 13.02
C MET A 128 -2.36 0.93 11.77
N LYS A 129 -2.41 2.26 11.88
CA LYS A 129 -2.42 3.15 10.72
C LYS A 129 -1.03 3.11 10.10
N LEU A 130 -0.77 2.12 9.26
CA LEU A 130 0.53 1.93 8.63
C LEU A 130 0.51 2.57 7.25
N ASN A 131 1.47 3.45 6.98
CA ASN A 131 1.70 3.98 5.65
C ASN A 131 2.55 2.99 4.83
N LEU A 132 2.13 1.72 4.73
CA LEU A 132 2.90 0.72 3.98
C LEU A 132 2.62 0.81 2.49
N SER A 133 3.64 0.52 1.69
CA SER A 133 3.53 0.27 0.26
C SER A 133 2.92 -1.09 -0.05
N ALA A 134 2.41 -1.24 -1.27
CA ALA A 134 1.86 -2.49 -1.78
C ALA A 134 2.89 -3.64 -1.69
N MET A 135 4.14 -3.37 -2.05
CA MET A 135 5.22 -4.35 -1.99
C MET A 135 5.47 -4.84 -0.57
N GLU A 136 5.59 -3.94 0.40
CA GLU A 136 5.81 -4.29 1.81
C GLU A 136 4.67 -5.16 2.35
N VAL A 137 3.42 -4.77 2.08
CA VAL A 137 2.24 -5.55 2.47
C VAL A 137 2.27 -6.94 1.81
N ASN A 138 2.58 -7.02 0.52
CA ASN A 138 2.60 -8.29 -0.21
C ASN A 138 3.69 -9.24 0.32
N VAL A 139 4.83 -8.71 0.76
CA VAL A 139 5.93 -9.49 1.33
C VAL A 139 5.52 -10.13 2.66
N ILE A 140 4.87 -9.38 3.55
CA ILE A 140 4.51 -9.89 4.89
C ILE A 140 3.18 -10.66 4.91
N ARG A 141 2.30 -10.44 3.93
CA ARG A 141 0.92 -10.97 3.94
C ARG A 141 0.87 -12.48 4.20
N PRO A 142 1.58 -13.36 3.47
CA PRO A 142 1.41 -14.81 3.63
C PRO A 142 1.74 -15.29 5.05
N PHE A 143 2.77 -14.69 5.67
CA PHE A 143 3.17 -15.02 7.03
C PHE A 143 2.17 -14.51 8.07
N VAL A 144 1.80 -13.24 7.98
CA VAL A 144 0.92 -12.59 8.96
C VAL A 144 -0.47 -13.21 8.92
N THR A 145 -1.05 -13.43 7.74
CA THR A 145 -2.39 -14.03 7.63
C THR A 145 -2.41 -15.46 8.14
N GLY A 146 -1.42 -16.29 7.77
CA GLY A 146 -1.36 -17.68 8.22
C GLY A 146 -1.16 -17.78 9.74
N SER A 147 -0.26 -16.97 10.30
CA SER A 147 0.01 -16.98 11.74
C SER A 147 -1.21 -16.50 12.53
N LEU A 148 -1.88 -15.42 12.10
CA LEU A 148 -3.08 -14.92 12.77
C LEU A 148 -4.26 -15.88 12.69
N GLU A 149 -4.40 -16.62 11.60
CA GLU A 149 -5.40 -17.69 11.47
C GLU A 149 -5.15 -18.78 12.51
N THR A 150 -3.91 -19.28 12.62
CA THR A 150 -3.55 -20.26 13.65
C THR A 150 -3.74 -19.72 15.07
N PHE A 151 -3.37 -18.46 15.34
CA PHE A 151 -3.62 -17.83 16.64
C PHE A 151 -5.11 -17.74 16.96
N TYR A 152 -5.94 -17.43 15.97
CA TYR A 152 -7.38 -17.37 16.13
C TYR A 152 -7.97 -18.76 16.43
N GLU A 153 -7.56 -19.80 15.70
CA GLU A 153 -7.96 -21.18 15.96
C GLU A 153 -7.57 -21.66 17.37
N LEU A 154 -6.35 -21.36 17.82
CA LEU A 154 -5.87 -21.73 19.15
C LEU A 154 -6.50 -20.91 20.28
N SER A 155 -6.93 -19.68 20.01
CA SER A 155 -7.63 -18.83 20.99
C SER A 155 -9.14 -19.12 21.08
N ALA A 156 -9.74 -19.68 20.02
CA ALA A 156 -11.15 -20.05 19.97
C ALA A 156 -11.62 -21.02 21.08
N PRO A 157 -10.86 -22.04 21.54
CA PRO A 157 -11.31 -22.93 22.62
C PRO A 157 -11.56 -22.22 23.97
N GLY A 158 -10.94 -21.05 24.23
CA GLY A 158 -11.20 -20.25 25.43
C GLY A 158 -12.50 -19.43 25.34
N ILE A 159 -12.78 -18.85 24.17
CA ILE A 159 -13.93 -17.96 23.95
C ILE A 159 -15.25 -18.75 23.85
N ILE A 160 -15.19 -19.98 23.30
CA ILE A 160 -16.36 -20.87 23.21
C ILE A 160 -16.75 -21.44 24.59
N GLN A 161 -15.77 -21.66 25.48
CA GLN A 161 -16.05 -22.21 26.81
C GLN A 161 -16.58 -21.16 27.80
N GLU A 162 -16.19 -19.90 27.65
CA GLU A 162 -16.67 -18.78 28.49
C GLU A 162 -18.11 -18.38 28.13
N SER A 163 -18.43 -18.34 26.83
CA SER A 163 -19.81 -18.13 26.35
C SER A 163 -20.78 -19.24 26.77
N GLN A 164 -20.34 -20.51 26.76
CA GLN A 164 -21.16 -21.63 27.28
C GLN A 164 -21.32 -21.61 28.81
N ARG A 165 -20.32 -21.14 29.57
CA ARG A 165 -20.42 -21.01 31.04
C ARG A 165 -21.35 -19.88 31.47
N GLU A 166 -21.43 -18.78 30.71
CA GLU A 166 -22.39 -17.71 30.97
C GLU A 166 -23.83 -18.10 30.63
N GLU A 167 -24.04 -18.95 29.62
CA GLU A 167 -25.37 -19.42 29.22
C GLU A 167 -26.02 -20.33 30.29
N TYR A 168 -25.22 -21.08 31.04
CA TYR A 168 -25.66 -21.89 32.20
C TYR A 168 -25.82 -21.10 33.51
N ARG A 169 -25.39 -19.84 33.56
CA ARG A 169 -25.52 -18.97 34.75
C ARG A 169 -26.72 -18.01 34.65
N ARG A 170 -27.76 -18.37 33.88
CA ARG A 170 -29.05 -17.67 34.01
C ARG A 170 -29.71 -18.05 35.34
N PRO A 171 -29.99 -17.10 36.25
CA PRO A 171 -30.77 -17.39 37.44
C PRO A 171 -32.16 -17.86 37.01
N GLN A 172 -32.62 -19.00 37.54
CA GLN A 172 -34.02 -19.41 37.45
C GLN A 172 -34.86 -18.26 38.00
N THR A 173 -35.65 -17.64 37.12
CA THR A 173 -36.57 -16.58 37.54
C THR A 173 -37.60 -17.21 38.46
N ALA A 174 -37.66 -16.69 39.69
CA ALA A 174 -38.54 -17.16 40.73
C ALA A 174 -40.00 -17.17 40.25
N ASP A 175 -40.59 -18.34 40.47
CA ASP A 175 -42.01 -18.65 40.54
C ASP A 175 -42.91 -17.43 40.81
N ARG A 176 -43.68 -17.01 39.78
CA ARG A 176 -44.78 -16.06 39.96
C ARG A 176 -46.03 -16.85 40.37
N GLY A 177 -46.29 -16.86 41.68
CA GLY A 177 -47.51 -17.37 42.30
C GLY A 177 -48.82 -16.76 41.78
N PRO A 178 -49.98 -17.26 42.27
CA PRO A 178 -51.11 -17.62 41.42
C PRO A 178 -52.01 -16.46 40.98
N ARG A 179 -52.61 -16.66 39.79
CA ARG A 179 -53.63 -15.80 39.15
C ARG A 179 -54.78 -15.48 40.11
N ARG A 180 -55.03 -14.20 40.34
CA ARG A 180 -56.31 -13.72 40.90
C ARG A 180 -57.32 -13.55 39.76
N GLU A 181 -58.33 -14.41 39.75
CA GLU A 181 -59.56 -14.20 38.98
C GLU A 181 -60.36 -13.04 39.60
N LEU A 182 -60.74 -12.06 38.78
CA LEU A 182 -61.74 -11.07 39.16
C LEU A 182 -63.06 -11.45 38.48
N ARG A 183 -64.07 -11.72 39.31
CA ARG A 183 -65.42 -12.13 38.93
C ARG A 183 -66.38 -10.96 39.14
N ARG A 184 -67.30 -10.82 38.17
CA ARG A 184 -68.45 -9.89 38.01
C ARG A 184 -68.15 -8.56 37.34
#